data_AF-A0A7K1W1A1-F1
#
_entry.id   AF-A0A7K1W1A1-F1
#
_cell.length_a   1.000
_cell.length_b   1.000
_cell.length_c   1.000
_cell.angle_alpha   90.00
_cell.angle_beta   90.00
_cell.angle_gamma   90.00
#
_symmetry.space_group_name_H-M   'P 1'
#
loop_
_entity.id
_entity.type
_entity.pdbx_description
1 polymer ?
#
loop_
_entity_poly.entity_id
_entity_poly.type
_entity_poly.pdbx_seq_one_letter_code
_entity_poly.pdbx_strand_id
1 'polypeptide(L)'
;MKKKTLLLATATALLVPAAVLAPQAAAGSASPAAAPTYKVNTFERPAAGDSYPLSQWAADGWNAPWQQGMETRARIDNTTPAHSGSKSLRIHYPKGKIGPEDSGAQAPFALTKAREYYLSFWVKFSGDFSWGTTEYAGKVGLGLAGGASCSGGQVCDGKNGFSSRMIWRQNNGQAAVYYYHMGHAGQYGDYAVLKNNGADIHWPKNQWVNVAQRVKVNSVSNGNANADGEIEVFYNGKSAAKVTGLRFVTNSDQVDRAYFSSFAGGATPSFAPNNNNSYIWYDDIKVSTDRNDICELSSCR
;
A
#
# COMPACT_ATOMS: atom_id res chain seq x y z
N MET A 1 -41.14 -59.62 -70.04
CA MET A 1 -40.74 -60.26 -68.76
C MET A 1 -39.95 -59.28 -67.92
N LYS A 2 -40.49 -58.87 -66.76
CA LYS A 2 -39.73 -58.51 -65.54
C LYS A 2 -40.75 -58.19 -64.43
N LYS A 3 -40.67 -58.93 -63.32
CA LYS A 3 -41.62 -58.98 -62.21
C LYS A 3 -41.50 -57.74 -61.32
N LYS A 4 -42.64 -57.27 -60.79
CA LYS A 4 -42.75 -56.31 -59.69
C LYS A 4 -42.36 -56.99 -58.38
N THR A 5 -41.55 -56.32 -57.56
CA THR A 5 -41.29 -56.71 -56.17
C THR A 5 -41.73 -55.56 -55.27
N LEU A 6 -42.66 -55.88 -54.37
CA LEU A 6 -43.20 -55.03 -53.31
C LEU A 6 -42.34 -55.25 -52.05
N LEU A 7 -41.85 -54.17 -51.43
CA LEU A 7 -41.11 -54.25 -50.16
C LEU A 7 -41.97 -53.72 -49.02
N LEU A 8 -42.22 -54.60 -48.04
CA LEU A 8 -42.89 -54.38 -46.76
C LEU A 8 -42.10 -53.39 -45.89
N ALA A 9 -42.78 -52.42 -45.31
CA ALA A 9 -42.26 -51.59 -44.22
C ALA A 9 -42.60 -52.24 -42.88
N THR A 10 -41.59 -52.60 -42.10
CA THR A 10 -41.73 -53.06 -40.71
C THR A 10 -41.55 -51.88 -39.76
N ALA A 11 -42.60 -51.54 -39.01
CA ALA A 11 -42.57 -50.57 -37.92
C ALA A 11 -42.06 -51.25 -36.64
N THR A 12 -40.93 -50.79 -36.11
CA THR A 12 -40.40 -51.19 -34.81
C THR A 12 -40.91 -50.23 -33.74
N ALA A 13 -41.73 -50.75 -32.82
CA ALA A 13 -42.14 -50.03 -31.61
C ALA A 13 -40.99 -50.03 -30.59
N LEU A 14 -40.48 -48.85 -30.24
CA LEU A 14 -39.52 -48.64 -29.18
C LEU A 14 -40.27 -48.34 -27.86
N LEU A 15 -40.10 -49.21 -26.88
CA LEU A 15 -40.53 -49.00 -25.49
C LEU A 15 -39.67 -47.90 -24.85
N VAL A 16 -40.31 -46.85 -24.36
CA VAL A 16 -39.67 -45.78 -23.57
C VAL A 16 -39.65 -46.23 -22.10
N PRO A 17 -38.48 -46.32 -21.43
CA PRO A 17 -38.45 -46.53 -19.99
C PRO A 17 -38.80 -45.23 -19.28
N ALA A 18 -39.69 -45.31 -18.29
CA ALA A 18 -39.98 -44.20 -17.39
C ALA A 18 -38.73 -43.85 -16.57
N ALA A 19 -38.17 -42.66 -16.82
CA ALA A 19 -37.08 -42.11 -16.04
C ALA A 19 -37.59 -41.72 -14.65
N VAL A 20 -37.11 -42.41 -13.62
CA VAL A 20 -37.34 -42.04 -12.22
C VAL A 20 -36.46 -40.83 -11.92
N LEU A 21 -37.08 -39.66 -11.75
CA LEU A 21 -36.40 -38.44 -11.31
C LEU A 21 -36.00 -38.57 -9.84
N ALA A 22 -34.74 -38.88 -9.58
CA ALA A 22 -34.14 -38.69 -8.27
C ALA A 22 -33.91 -37.19 -8.01
N PRO A 23 -34.12 -36.67 -6.80
CA PRO A 23 -33.82 -35.28 -6.49
C PRO A 23 -32.29 -35.08 -6.56
N GLN A 24 -31.81 -34.31 -7.54
CA GLN A 24 -30.44 -33.79 -7.50
C GLN A 24 -30.38 -32.75 -6.38
N ALA A 25 -29.70 -33.11 -5.29
CA ALA A 25 -29.25 -32.14 -4.31
C ALA A 25 -28.36 -31.12 -5.05
N ALA A 26 -28.81 -29.88 -5.12
CA ALA A 26 -28.02 -28.78 -5.66
C ALA A 26 -26.79 -28.61 -4.76
N ALA A 27 -25.63 -29.08 -5.24
CA ALA A 27 -24.36 -28.73 -4.66
C ALA A 27 -24.18 -27.22 -4.81
N GLY A 28 -24.35 -26.48 -3.71
CA GLY A 28 -24.09 -25.06 -3.67
C GLY A 28 -22.66 -24.81 -4.12
N SER A 29 -22.50 -24.00 -5.17
CA SER A 29 -21.20 -23.51 -5.59
C SER A 29 -20.59 -22.73 -4.42
N ALA A 30 -19.58 -23.31 -3.76
CA ALA A 30 -18.78 -22.57 -2.80
C ALA A 30 -18.16 -21.37 -3.54
N SER A 31 -18.47 -20.16 -3.08
CA SER A 31 -17.75 -18.96 -3.53
C SER A 31 -16.25 -19.22 -3.38
N PRO A 32 -15.42 -18.86 -4.37
CA PRO A 32 -13.97 -18.99 -4.22
C PRO A 32 -13.55 -18.24 -2.95
N ALA A 33 -12.80 -18.91 -2.09
CA ALA A 33 -12.25 -18.29 -0.89
C ALA A 33 -11.51 -17.01 -1.31
N ALA A 34 -11.87 -15.87 -0.70
CA ALA A 34 -11.20 -14.61 -0.98
C ALA A 34 -9.70 -14.79 -0.73
N ALA A 35 -8.87 -14.34 -1.68
CA ALA A 35 -7.42 -14.42 -1.52
C ALA A 35 -7.01 -13.73 -0.21
N PRO A 36 -6.04 -14.29 0.54
CA PRO A 36 -5.59 -13.69 1.80
C PRO A 36 -5.12 -12.26 1.55
N THR A 37 -5.66 -11.32 2.32
CA THR A 37 -5.31 -9.90 2.24
C THR A 37 -4.03 -9.57 3.01
N TYR A 38 -3.63 -10.46 3.93
CA TYR A 38 -2.38 -10.35 4.67
C TYR A 38 -1.17 -10.57 3.77
N LYS A 39 -0.28 -9.58 3.72
CA LYS A 39 1.04 -9.68 3.11
C LYS A 39 2.10 -9.19 4.09
N VAL A 40 3.25 -9.86 4.06
CA VAL A 40 4.42 -9.51 4.87
C VAL A 40 5.69 -9.46 4.01
N ASN A 41 6.63 -8.62 4.40
CA ASN A 41 7.99 -8.65 3.88
C ASN A 41 8.99 -8.29 4.99
N THR A 42 9.80 -9.27 5.38
CA THR A 42 10.85 -9.13 6.40
C THR A 42 12.23 -8.90 5.79
N PHE A 43 12.34 -8.92 4.45
CA PHE A 43 13.60 -8.82 3.71
C PHE A 43 14.64 -9.91 4.03
N GLU A 44 14.23 -11.01 4.68
CA GLU A 44 15.14 -12.08 5.07
C GLU A 44 15.48 -13.07 3.94
N ARG A 45 14.64 -13.17 2.91
CA ARG A 45 14.87 -14.05 1.75
C ARG A 45 16.07 -13.62 0.87
N PRO A 46 16.14 -12.37 0.35
CA PRO A 46 17.20 -11.96 -0.58
C PRO A 46 18.58 -11.91 0.08
N ALA A 47 19.65 -12.10 -0.68
CA ALA A 47 21.01 -11.96 -0.16
C ALA A 47 21.32 -10.51 0.22
N ALA A 48 22.13 -10.32 1.26
CA ALA A 48 22.59 -8.98 1.65
C ALA A 48 23.57 -8.40 0.63
N GLY A 49 23.56 -7.08 0.48
CA GLY A 49 24.36 -6.34 -0.50
C GLY A 49 23.69 -6.19 -1.87
N ASP A 50 22.75 -7.08 -2.21
CA ASP A 50 22.07 -7.07 -3.50
C ASP A 50 21.10 -5.89 -3.65
N SER A 51 20.84 -5.53 -4.91
CA SER A 51 19.71 -4.65 -5.26
C SER A 51 18.39 -5.32 -4.96
N TYR A 52 17.36 -4.51 -4.68
CA TYR A 52 16.01 -5.02 -4.43
C TYR A 52 15.00 -4.47 -5.46
N PRO A 53 15.15 -4.87 -6.75
CA PRO A 53 14.27 -4.45 -7.84
C PRO A 53 12.88 -5.10 -7.74
N LEU A 54 11.96 -4.70 -8.63
CA LEU A 54 10.61 -5.27 -8.65
C LEU A 54 10.56 -6.79 -8.81
N SER A 55 11.52 -7.40 -9.48
CA SER A 55 11.59 -8.88 -9.58
C SER A 55 11.84 -9.54 -8.23
N GLN A 56 12.62 -8.91 -7.34
CA GLN A 56 12.84 -9.40 -5.98
C GLN A 56 11.62 -9.14 -5.09
N TRP A 57 10.99 -7.96 -5.20
CA TRP A 57 9.70 -7.71 -4.55
C TRP A 57 8.63 -8.72 -4.97
N ALA A 58 8.55 -9.04 -6.26
CA ALA A 58 7.60 -10.00 -6.81
C ALA A 58 7.86 -11.42 -6.28
N ALA A 59 9.13 -11.81 -6.13
CA ALA A 59 9.51 -13.07 -5.48
C ALA A 59 9.08 -13.13 -4.00
N ASP A 60 8.93 -11.99 -3.33
CA ASP A 60 8.35 -11.86 -1.97
C ASP A 60 6.82 -11.63 -1.98
N GLY A 61 6.17 -11.76 -3.15
CA GLY A 61 4.71 -11.64 -3.27
C GLY A 61 4.18 -10.21 -3.41
N TRP A 62 5.04 -9.24 -3.69
CA TRP A 62 4.70 -7.83 -3.88
C TRP A 62 4.87 -7.41 -5.33
N ASN A 63 3.76 -7.16 -6.02
CA ASN A 63 3.76 -6.78 -7.44
C ASN A 63 3.35 -5.32 -7.59
N ALA A 64 4.07 -4.58 -8.44
CA ALA A 64 3.71 -3.22 -8.82
C ALA A 64 3.81 -3.06 -10.35
N PRO A 65 2.96 -2.22 -10.95
CA PRO A 65 2.99 -1.99 -12.40
C PRO A 65 4.22 -1.20 -12.87
N TRP A 66 4.90 -0.49 -11.96
CA TRP A 66 6.07 0.33 -12.25
C TRP A 66 6.87 0.58 -10.97
N GLN A 67 8.12 1.02 -11.13
CA GLN A 67 9.00 1.46 -10.04
C GLN A 67 9.84 2.66 -10.47
N GLN A 68 10.31 3.42 -9.48
CA GLN A 68 11.43 4.34 -9.62
C GLN A 68 12.43 4.09 -8.49
N GLY A 69 13.72 4.03 -8.81
CA GLY A 69 14.81 3.91 -7.84
C GLY A 69 15.00 2.54 -7.17
N MET A 70 14.09 1.58 -7.32
CA MET A 70 14.21 0.26 -6.67
C MET A 70 15.45 -0.50 -7.16
N GLU A 71 15.78 -0.40 -8.43
CA GLU A 71 16.96 -1.07 -9.01
C GLU A 71 18.29 -0.45 -8.53
N THR A 72 18.33 0.88 -8.42
CA THR A 72 19.59 1.62 -8.29
C THR A 72 19.85 2.12 -6.86
N ARG A 73 18.80 2.36 -6.07
CA ARG A 73 18.88 3.00 -4.74
C ARG A 73 18.29 2.17 -3.61
N ALA A 74 17.65 1.03 -3.92
CA ALA A 74 17.24 0.06 -2.92
C ALA A 74 18.24 -1.10 -2.83
N ARG A 75 18.64 -1.44 -1.60
CA ARG A 75 19.60 -2.51 -1.29
C ARG A 75 19.16 -3.28 -0.06
N ILE A 76 19.45 -4.57 -0.02
CA ILE A 76 19.31 -5.36 1.21
C ILE A 76 20.56 -5.14 2.06
N ASP A 77 20.38 -4.66 3.28
CA ASP A 77 21.48 -4.32 4.19
C ASP A 77 21.52 -5.25 5.39
N ASN A 78 22.71 -5.77 5.71
CA ASN A 78 23.01 -6.51 6.93
C ASN A 78 24.16 -5.88 7.74
N THR A 79 24.64 -4.70 7.32
CA THR A 79 25.73 -3.98 8.01
C THR A 79 25.19 -3.05 9.10
N THR A 80 23.92 -2.65 8.98
CA THR A 80 23.15 -1.96 10.02
C THR A 80 22.26 -2.99 10.72
N PRO A 81 22.21 -3.03 12.07
CA PRO A 81 21.29 -3.92 12.78
C PRO A 81 19.84 -3.71 12.32
N ALA A 82 19.24 -4.78 11.80
CA ALA A 82 17.83 -4.84 11.40
C ALA A 82 16.91 -4.72 12.64
N HIS A 83 15.62 -4.47 12.42
CA HIS A 83 14.66 -4.47 13.52
C HIS A 83 14.40 -5.90 13.99
N SER A 84 14.12 -6.79 13.03
CA SER A 84 14.02 -8.22 13.27
C SER A 84 15.00 -8.98 12.37
N GLY A 85 15.33 -10.21 12.74
CA GLY A 85 16.25 -11.03 11.95
C GLY A 85 17.65 -10.42 11.81
N SER A 86 18.13 -10.33 10.57
CA SER A 86 19.50 -9.96 10.21
C SER A 86 19.62 -8.98 9.04
N LYS A 87 18.53 -8.74 8.30
CA LYS A 87 18.52 -7.94 7.08
C LYS A 87 17.38 -6.94 7.09
N SER A 88 17.58 -5.82 6.42
CA SER A 88 16.53 -4.81 6.21
C SER A 88 16.68 -4.15 4.85
N LEU A 89 15.61 -3.53 4.36
CA LEU A 89 15.67 -2.75 3.12
C LEU A 89 16.25 -1.38 3.40
N ARG A 90 17.37 -1.04 2.76
CA ARG A 90 17.96 0.31 2.79
C ARG A 90 17.65 1.07 1.50
N ILE A 91 17.14 2.29 1.65
CA ILE A 91 16.91 3.24 0.56
C ILE A 91 17.90 4.39 0.65
N HIS A 92 18.53 4.74 -0.48
CA HIS A 92 19.50 5.83 -0.60
C HIS A 92 18.89 7.12 -1.15
N TYR A 93 19.26 8.26 -0.56
CA TYR A 93 18.84 9.61 -0.92
C TYR A 93 20.08 10.42 -1.33
N PRO A 94 20.41 10.49 -2.63
CA PRO A 94 21.62 11.16 -3.09
C PRO A 94 21.61 12.67 -2.83
N LYS A 95 22.81 13.24 -2.60
CA LYS A 95 22.98 14.69 -2.43
C LYS A 95 22.44 15.45 -3.64
N GLY A 96 21.73 16.54 -3.40
CA GLY A 96 21.26 17.45 -4.46
C GLY A 96 20.14 16.86 -5.33
N LYS A 97 19.61 15.68 -4.99
CA LYS A 97 18.53 15.02 -5.73
C LYS A 97 17.21 15.07 -4.98
N ILE A 98 16.13 15.28 -5.73
CA ILE A 98 14.74 15.25 -5.25
C ILE A 98 13.90 14.37 -6.17
N GLY A 99 12.67 14.10 -5.73
CA GLY A 99 11.71 13.33 -6.52
C GLY A 99 12.07 11.84 -6.58
N PRO A 100 11.09 10.96 -6.79
CA PRO A 100 11.33 9.53 -6.83
C PRO A 100 12.22 9.08 -8.01
N GLU A 101 12.33 9.89 -9.07
CA GLU A 101 13.20 9.65 -10.23
C GLU A 101 14.69 9.57 -9.83
N ASP A 102 15.12 10.48 -8.95
CA ASP A 102 16.53 10.68 -8.61
C ASP A 102 16.85 10.50 -7.11
N SER A 103 15.84 10.48 -6.23
CA SER A 103 15.99 10.40 -4.77
C SER A 103 15.09 9.32 -4.17
N GLY A 104 15.67 8.41 -3.39
CA GLY A 104 14.94 7.33 -2.76
C GLY A 104 14.31 6.35 -3.76
N ALA A 105 13.11 5.85 -3.48
CA ALA A 105 12.40 4.90 -4.33
C ALA A 105 10.88 5.00 -4.21
N GLN A 106 10.18 4.52 -5.24
CA GLN A 106 8.73 4.52 -5.30
C GLN A 106 8.20 3.31 -6.08
N ALA A 107 7.13 2.68 -5.59
CA ALA A 107 6.39 1.62 -6.27
C ALA A 107 4.98 1.48 -5.66
N PRO A 108 3.90 1.45 -6.46
CA PRO A 108 2.55 1.25 -5.95
C PRO A 108 2.18 -0.23 -5.95
N PHE A 109 2.55 -0.96 -4.89
CA PHE A 109 2.28 -2.39 -4.80
C PHE A 109 0.78 -2.67 -4.73
N ALA A 110 0.32 -3.57 -5.60
CA ALA A 110 -1.08 -3.94 -5.72
C ALA A 110 -1.57 -4.71 -4.49
N LEU A 111 -2.76 -4.34 -4.02
CA LEU A 111 -3.53 -5.04 -3.01
C LEU A 111 -4.84 -5.53 -3.61
N THR A 112 -5.40 -6.58 -3.01
CA THR A 112 -6.82 -6.87 -3.20
C THR A 112 -7.63 -5.65 -2.75
N LYS A 113 -8.67 -5.28 -3.49
CA LYS A 113 -9.49 -4.11 -3.13
C LYS A 113 -10.22 -4.34 -1.82
N ALA A 114 -10.11 -3.40 -0.89
CA ALA A 114 -10.96 -3.36 0.30
C ALA A 114 -11.22 -1.94 0.79
N ARG A 115 -12.35 -1.76 1.47
CA ARG A 115 -12.76 -0.45 2.03
C ARG A 115 -11.92 -0.02 3.22
N GLU A 116 -11.23 -0.96 3.86
CA GLU A 116 -10.43 -0.68 5.05
C GLU A 116 -9.18 -1.54 5.03
N TYR A 117 -8.04 -0.93 5.31
CA TYR A 117 -6.75 -1.60 5.39
C TYR A 117 -5.93 -1.05 6.56
N TYR A 118 -5.12 -1.92 7.10
CA TYR A 118 -4.05 -1.64 8.04
C TYR A 118 -2.71 -1.91 7.35
N LEU A 119 -1.77 -0.99 7.50
CA LEU A 119 -0.41 -1.09 6.97
C LEU A 119 0.56 -0.73 8.08
N SER A 120 1.56 -1.57 8.33
CA SER A 120 2.60 -1.41 9.36
C SER A 120 3.97 -1.58 8.73
N PHE A 121 4.95 -0.80 9.19
CA PHE A 121 6.35 -1.01 8.88
C PHE A 121 7.23 -0.41 9.98
N TRP A 122 8.42 -0.98 10.13
CA TRP A 122 9.48 -0.40 10.94
C TRP A 122 10.34 0.52 10.08
N VAL A 123 10.78 1.63 10.67
CA VAL A 123 11.58 2.64 9.98
C VAL A 123 12.72 3.16 10.86
N LYS A 124 13.88 3.40 10.25
CA LYS A 124 15.06 3.99 10.89
C LYS A 124 15.75 4.94 9.91
N PHE A 125 16.08 6.14 10.36
CA PHE A 125 16.84 7.12 9.57
C PHE A 125 18.34 7.04 9.91
N SER A 126 19.22 7.37 8.96
CA SER A 126 20.65 7.47 9.23
C SER A 126 20.97 8.60 10.21
N GLY A 127 22.06 8.46 10.97
CA GLY A 127 22.52 9.47 11.94
C GLY A 127 22.75 10.85 11.31
N ASP A 128 23.19 10.88 10.06
CA ASP A 128 23.47 12.06 9.26
C ASP A 128 22.39 12.35 8.20
N PHE A 129 21.20 11.75 8.33
CA PHE A 129 20.10 11.98 7.39
C PHE A 129 19.82 13.48 7.24
N SER A 130 19.78 13.94 5.99
CA SER A 130 19.50 15.33 5.65
C SER A 130 18.00 15.55 5.48
N TRP A 131 17.43 16.43 6.30
CA TRP A 131 16.01 16.82 6.18
C TRP A 131 15.72 17.73 4.97
N GLY A 132 16.78 18.25 4.33
CA GLY A 132 16.73 19.28 3.30
C GLY A 132 17.86 20.30 3.49
N THR A 133 17.82 21.41 2.75
CA THR A 133 18.77 22.53 2.89
C THR A 133 18.13 23.74 3.52
N THR A 134 17.30 24.46 2.76
CA THR A 134 16.52 25.61 3.24
C THR A 134 15.03 25.29 3.35
N GLU A 135 14.57 24.30 2.59
CA GLU A 135 13.23 23.74 2.67
C GLU A 135 13.31 22.29 3.14
N TYR A 136 12.32 21.84 3.90
CA TYR A 136 12.41 20.57 4.61
C TYR A 136 11.13 19.76 4.47
N ALA A 137 11.14 18.83 3.52
CA ALA A 137 10.08 17.86 3.34
C ALA A 137 10.54 16.66 2.51
N GLY A 138 9.82 15.56 2.68
CA GLY A 138 9.96 14.38 1.84
C GLY A 138 9.06 13.28 2.33
N LYS A 139 9.02 12.17 1.59
CA LYS A 139 8.05 11.09 1.77
C LYS A 139 8.77 9.91 2.41
N VAL A 140 8.08 9.16 3.26
CA VAL A 140 8.66 8.10 4.09
C VAL A 140 7.90 6.80 3.87
N GLY A 141 8.59 5.77 3.38
CA GLY A 141 8.12 4.39 3.43
C GLY A 141 6.82 4.17 2.67
N LEU A 142 5.88 3.46 3.28
CA LEU A 142 4.65 3.03 2.64
C LEU A 142 3.44 3.86 3.08
N GLY A 143 2.60 4.18 2.10
CA GLY A 143 1.26 4.73 2.25
C GLY A 143 0.17 3.75 1.82
N LEU A 144 -1.09 4.12 2.01
CA LEU A 144 -2.23 3.47 1.38
C LEU A 144 -2.84 4.41 0.32
N ALA A 145 -3.27 3.83 -0.80
CA ALA A 145 -3.90 4.58 -1.89
C ALA A 145 -4.99 3.75 -2.58
N GLY A 146 -5.86 4.43 -3.31
CA GLY A 146 -6.95 3.83 -4.07
C GLY A 146 -7.14 4.47 -5.44
N GLY A 147 -7.61 3.70 -6.41
CA GLY A 147 -7.94 4.17 -7.75
C GLY A 147 -6.71 4.73 -8.48
N ALA A 148 -6.86 5.91 -9.09
CA ALA A 148 -5.76 6.61 -9.75
C ALA A 148 -4.76 7.28 -8.79
N SER A 149 -4.94 7.13 -7.47
CA SER A 149 -3.98 7.57 -6.45
C SER A 149 -3.68 9.08 -6.49
N CYS A 150 -4.74 9.90 -6.55
CA CYS A 150 -4.68 11.36 -6.59
C CYS A 150 -3.54 11.92 -5.71
N SER A 151 -2.66 12.69 -6.36
CA SER A 151 -1.46 13.27 -5.73
C SER A 151 -0.84 14.38 -6.60
N GLY A 152 0.31 14.92 -6.19
CA GLY A 152 1.14 15.77 -7.06
C GLY A 152 0.54 17.13 -7.41
N GLY A 153 -0.35 17.66 -6.58
CA GLY A 153 -1.02 18.95 -6.84
C GLY A 153 -2.34 18.83 -7.62
N GLN A 154 -2.82 17.62 -7.87
CA GLN A 154 -4.09 17.38 -8.53
C GLN A 154 -5.27 17.69 -7.60
N VAL A 155 -6.37 18.18 -8.19
CA VAL A 155 -7.68 18.22 -7.52
C VAL A 155 -8.23 16.80 -7.47
N CYS A 156 -8.62 16.32 -6.30
CA CYS A 156 -9.27 15.02 -6.16
C CYS A 156 -10.77 15.20 -6.29
N ASP A 157 -11.34 14.73 -7.40
CA ASP A 157 -12.76 14.93 -7.77
C ASP A 157 -13.67 13.79 -7.27
N GLY A 158 -13.08 12.81 -6.57
CA GLY A 158 -13.76 11.63 -6.06
C GLY A 158 -13.87 10.48 -7.08
N LYS A 159 -13.34 10.65 -8.30
CA LYS A 159 -13.26 9.61 -9.34
C LYS A 159 -11.81 9.30 -9.74
N ASN A 160 -10.86 10.16 -9.40
CA ASN A 160 -9.43 9.97 -9.60
C ASN A 160 -8.69 9.45 -8.35
N GLY A 161 -9.41 8.79 -7.43
CA GLY A 161 -8.82 8.11 -6.28
C GLY A 161 -8.32 9.03 -5.17
N PHE A 162 -7.48 8.47 -4.29
CA PHE A 162 -6.97 9.14 -3.09
C PHE A 162 -5.61 8.56 -2.68
N SER A 163 -4.89 9.26 -1.79
CA SER A 163 -3.66 8.75 -1.20
C SER A 163 -3.49 9.19 0.26
N SER A 164 -2.86 8.35 1.08
CA SER A 164 -2.45 8.62 2.46
C SER A 164 -1.02 8.11 2.64
N ARG A 165 -0.04 9.01 2.78
CA ARG A 165 1.40 8.69 2.76
C ARG A 165 2.10 9.38 3.93
N MET A 166 3.16 8.78 4.46
CA MET A 166 3.95 9.39 5.52
C MET A 166 4.96 10.38 4.97
N ILE A 167 5.24 11.43 5.72
CA ILE A 167 6.23 12.46 5.36
C ILE A 167 7.11 12.85 6.56
N TRP A 168 8.26 13.44 6.26
CA TRP A 168 8.94 14.35 7.20
C TRP A 168 8.69 15.79 6.77
N ARG A 169 8.76 16.70 7.74
CA ARG A 169 8.66 18.15 7.56
C ARG A 169 9.60 18.85 8.53
N GLN A 170 9.84 20.14 8.29
CA GLN A 170 10.66 21.01 9.14
C GLN A 170 12.13 20.54 9.24
N ASN A 171 13.01 21.42 9.72
CA ASN A 171 14.44 21.16 9.83
C ASN A 171 14.81 20.10 10.89
N ASN A 172 13.84 19.60 11.63
CA ASN A 172 13.98 18.61 12.70
C ASN A 172 13.28 17.28 12.40
N GLY A 173 12.76 17.08 11.18
CA GLY A 173 12.15 15.82 10.78
C GLY A 173 10.81 15.54 11.47
N GLN A 174 9.99 16.56 11.72
CA GLN A 174 8.61 16.42 12.22
C GLN A 174 7.85 15.40 11.36
N ALA A 175 7.28 14.39 12.02
CA ALA A 175 6.53 13.33 11.38
C ALA A 175 5.08 13.76 11.14
N ALA A 176 4.56 13.47 9.95
CA ALA A 176 3.16 13.72 9.63
C ALA A 176 2.62 12.67 8.65
N VAL A 177 1.31 12.46 8.69
CA VAL A 177 0.60 11.81 7.58
C VAL A 177 0.15 12.88 6.60
N TYR A 178 0.30 12.60 5.32
CA TYR A 178 0.05 13.50 4.20
C TYR A 178 -0.90 12.84 3.21
N TYR A 179 -2.07 13.44 3.02
CA TYR A 179 -3.18 12.76 2.39
C TYR A 179 -3.93 13.67 1.41
N TYR A 180 -4.46 13.04 0.36
CA TYR A 180 -5.24 13.65 -0.70
C TYR A 180 -6.66 13.10 -0.62
N HIS A 181 -7.63 13.98 -0.57
CA HIS A 181 -9.06 13.67 -0.49
C HIS A 181 -9.86 14.75 -1.23
N MET A 182 -11.16 14.53 -1.42
CA MET A 182 -12.03 15.54 -2.02
C MET A 182 -12.11 16.77 -1.12
N GLY A 183 -11.89 17.95 -1.71
CA GLY A 183 -11.95 19.22 -1.00
C GLY A 183 -10.80 19.44 -0.02
N HIS A 184 -9.61 18.88 -0.30
CA HIS A 184 -8.38 19.27 0.41
C HIS A 184 -8.15 20.79 0.31
N ALA A 185 -7.53 21.38 1.34
CA ALA A 185 -7.60 22.83 1.56
C ALA A 185 -6.76 23.66 0.58
N GLY A 186 -5.71 23.06 -0.01
CA GLY A 186 -4.71 23.77 -0.82
C GLY A 186 -4.58 23.23 -2.24
N GLN A 187 -3.47 23.59 -2.90
CA GLN A 187 -3.08 22.96 -4.16
C GLN A 187 -2.60 21.52 -3.93
N TYR A 188 -1.93 21.30 -2.80
CA TYR A 188 -1.31 20.04 -2.43
C TYR A 188 -2.08 19.40 -1.28
N GLY A 189 -1.82 18.13 -1.03
CA GLY A 189 -2.51 17.35 0.01
C GLY A 189 -2.43 17.99 1.40
N ASP A 190 -3.41 17.67 2.22
CA ASP A 190 -3.45 18.07 3.62
C ASP A 190 -2.52 17.18 4.45
N TYR A 191 -2.22 17.61 5.67
CA TYR A 191 -1.44 16.80 6.60
C TYR A 191 -1.92 16.93 8.04
N ALA A 192 -1.68 15.87 8.81
CA ALA A 192 -1.82 15.88 10.26
C ALA A 192 -0.47 15.50 10.88
N VAL A 193 0.03 16.39 11.75
CA VAL A 193 1.25 16.15 12.51
C VAL A 193 1.00 15.00 13.48
N LEU A 194 1.93 14.03 13.52
CA LEU A 194 1.90 12.96 14.50
C LEU A 194 2.28 13.54 15.86
N LYS A 195 1.49 13.22 16.88
CA LYS A 195 1.66 13.72 18.24
C LYS A 195 1.63 12.58 19.25
N ASN A 196 2.38 12.75 20.34
CA ASN A 196 2.28 11.90 21.52
C ASN A 196 2.08 12.83 22.72
N ASN A 197 0.94 12.70 23.41
CA ASN A 197 0.56 13.58 24.53
C ASN A 197 0.66 15.08 24.19
N GLY A 198 0.20 15.48 22.98
CA GLY A 198 0.20 16.86 22.50
C GLY A 198 1.52 17.36 21.89
N ALA A 199 2.64 16.73 22.22
CA ALA A 199 3.95 17.03 21.65
C ALA A 199 4.13 16.42 20.26
N ASP A 200 4.80 17.14 19.37
CA ASP A 200 5.11 16.66 18.03
C ASP A 200 6.09 15.48 18.07
N ILE A 201 5.82 14.48 17.25
CA ILE A 201 6.73 13.37 17.01
C ILE A 201 7.69 13.77 15.89
N HIS A 202 8.96 13.50 16.11
CA HIS A 202 10.02 13.67 15.12
C HIS A 202 10.61 12.30 14.78
N TRP A 203 10.88 12.07 13.50
CA TRP A 203 11.52 10.84 13.04
C TRP A 203 12.89 10.68 13.72
N PRO A 204 13.11 9.62 14.50
CA PRO A 204 14.36 9.46 15.20
C PRO A 204 15.43 8.96 14.24
N LYS A 205 16.62 9.53 14.37
CA LYS A 205 17.82 9.04 13.69
C LYS A 205 18.44 7.92 14.50
N ASN A 206 19.02 6.94 13.83
CA ASN A 206 19.68 5.77 14.43
C ASN A 206 18.81 4.89 15.34
N GLN A 207 17.49 5.07 15.35
CA GLN A 207 16.57 4.26 16.14
C GLN A 207 15.44 3.72 15.27
N TRP A 208 15.13 2.44 15.46
CA TRP A 208 13.96 1.80 14.87
C TRP A 208 12.70 2.22 15.60
N VAL A 209 11.68 2.60 14.85
CA VAL A 209 10.33 2.85 15.36
C VAL A 209 9.30 2.24 14.43
N ASN A 210 8.18 1.82 15.01
CA ASN A 210 7.05 1.31 14.25
C ASN A 210 6.11 2.45 13.88
N VAL A 211 5.63 2.38 12.64
CA VAL A 211 4.52 3.19 12.14
C VAL A 211 3.49 2.25 11.59
N ALA A 212 2.25 2.41 12.03
CA ALA A 212 1.11 1.75 11.41
C ALA A 212 0.05 2.78 11.03
N GLN A 213 -0.69 2.52 9.96
CA GLN A 213 -1.84 3.33 9.56
C GLN A 213 -3.05 2.44 9.30
N ARG A 214 -4.21 2.95 9.67
CA ARG A 214 -5.53 2.48 9.23
C ARG A 214 -6.10 3.52 8.27
N VAL A 215 -6.54 3.08 7.10
CA VAL A 215 -7.34 3.91 6.18
C VAL A 215 -8.68 3.23 5.95
N LYS A 216 -9.76 3.97 6.21
CA LYS A 216 -11.14 3.55 5.96
C LYS A 216 -11.76 4.48 4.92
N VAL A 217 -12.14 3.92 3.78
CA VAL A 217 -12.76 4.65 2.67
C VAL A 217 -14.20 5.00 3.01
N ASN A 218 -14.59 6.24 2.72
CA ASN A 218 -15.94 6.74 2.96
C ASN A 218 -17.00 5.96 2.20
N SER A 219 -18.20 5.85 2.77
CA SER A 219 -19.37 5.29 2.08
C SER A 219 -19.88 6.24 0.99
N VAL A 220 -20.57 5.66 0.01
CA VAL A 220 -21.20 6.37 -1.09
C VAL A 220 -22.67 6.01 -1.11
N SER A 221 -23.55 7.02 -1.07
CA SER A 221 -25.00 6.86 -1.15
C SER A 221 -25.57 7.78 -2.22
N ASN A 222 -26.36 7.22 -3.14
CA ASN A 222 -26.96 7.96 -4.26
C ASN A 222 -25.94 8.79 -5.07
N GLY A 223 -24.73 8.24 -5.27
CA GLY A 223 -23.64 8.92 -5.99
C GLY A 223 -22.92 10.02 -5.20
N ASN A 224 -23.28 10.24 -3.93
CA ASN A 224 -22.66 11.24 -3.07
C ASN A 224 -21.67 10.58 -2.08
N ALA A 225 -20.52 11.22 -1.88
CA ALA A 225 -19.54 10.83 -0.88
C ALA A 225 -19.99 11.26 0.52
N ASN A 226 -20.24 10.30 1.41
CA ASN A 226 -20.49 10.59 2.82
C ASN A 226 -19.18 10.99 3.51
N ALA A 227 -19.26 11.83 4.53
CA ALA A 227 -18.09 12.28 5.29
C ALA A 227 -17.79 11.31 6.45
N ASP A 228 -17.58 10.04 6.14
CA ASP A 228 -17.33 8.95 7.10
C ASP A 228 -16.03 8.17 6.82
N GLY A 229 -15.16 8.73 5.96
CA GLY A 229 -13.80 8.25 5.75
C GLY A 229 -12.87 8.67 6.89
N GLU A 230 -11.88 7.82 7.17
CA GLU A 230 -10.96 8.00 8.30
C GLU A 230 -9.53 7.60 7.95
N ILE A 231 -8.58 8.31 8.53
CA ILE A 231 -7.16 7.93 8.61
C ILE A 231 -6.78 7.95 10.09
N GLU A 232 -6.19 6.87 10.57
CA GLU A 232 -5.57 6.83 11.89
C GLU A 232 -4.14 6.31 11.76
N VAL A 233 -3.17 7.05 12.30
CA VAL A 233 -1.77 6.66 12.32
C VAL A 233 -1.34 6.41 13.76
N PHE A 234 -0.66 5.28 13.94
CA PHE A 234 -0.12 4.82 15.20
C PHE A 234 1.41 4.88 15.13
N TYR A 235 2.02 5.35 16.21
CA TYR A 235 3.47 5.41 16.38
C TYR A 235 3.84 4.58 17.60
N ASN A 236 4.64 3.52 17.40
CA ASN A 236 4.94 2.51 18.43
C ASN A 236 3.66 2.02 19.15
N GLY A 237 2.64 1.67 18.36
CA GLY A 237 1.37 1.13 18.84
C GLY A 237 0.40 2.13 19.48
N LYS A 238 0.77 3.41 19.64
CA LYS A 238 -0.10 4.45 20.19
C LYS A 238 -0.67 5.33 19.09
N SER A 239 -1.97 5.64 19.14
CA SER A 239 -2.59 6.58 18.21
C SER A 239 -1.90 7.95 18.29
N ALA A 240 -1.39 8.42 17.15
CA ALA A 240 -0.56 9.61 17.04
C ALA A 240 -1.17 10.68 16.13
N ALA A 241 -2.03 10.29 15.18
CA ALA A 241 -2.85 11.20 14.41
C ALA A 241 -4.14 10.51 14.02
N LYS A 242 -5.27 11.22 14.14
CA LYS A 242 -6.57 10.73 13.67
C LYS A 242 -7.28 11.84 12.90
N VAL A 243 -7.62 11.54 11.65
CA VAL A 243 -8.36 12.41 10.75
C VAL A 243 -9.68 11.72 10.41
N THR A 244 -10.79 12.38 10.68
CA THR A 244 -12.14 11.86 10.45
C THR A 244 -12.92 12.82 9.55
N GLY A 245 -14.10 12.40 9.09
CA GLY A 245 -14.94 13.28 8.26
C GLY A 245 -14.47 13.37 6.81
N LEU A 246 -13.59 12.47 6.37
CA LEU A 246 -13.01 12.53 5.04
C LEU A 246 -13.98 12.02 3.98
N ARG A 247 -13.95 12.67 2.81
CA ARG A 247 -14.57 12.22 1.57
C ARG A 247 -13.45 11.90 0.59
N PHE A 248 -13.17 10.63 0.35
CA PHE A 248 -12.17 10.19 -0.61
C PHE A 248 -12.74 10.05 -2.00
N VAL A 249 -13.90 9.39 -2.12
CA VAL A 249 -14.43 8.95 -3.42
C VAL A 249 -15.95 9.07 -3.51
N THR A 250 -16.44 9.28 -4.73
CA THR A 250 -17.87 9.19 -5.13
C THR A 250 -18.16 7.95 -5.96
N ASN A 251 -17.13 7.22 -6.38
CA ASN A 251 -17.23 5.98 -7.16
C ASN A 251 -17.00 4.74 -6.27
N SER A 252 -16.76 3.58 -6.89
CA SER A 252 -16.50 2.31 -6.20
C SER A 252 -15.02 2.07 -5.87
N ASP A 253 -14.16 3.08 -5.99
CA ASP A 253 -12.75 2.93 -5.62
C ASP A 253 -12.60 2.58 -4.14
N GLN A 254 -11.59 1.78 -3.87
CA GLN A 254 -11.26 1.23 -2.56
C GLN A 254 -9.75 1.38 -2.36
N VAL A 255 -9.23 1.06 -1.18
CA VAL A 255 -7.79 0.89 -1.04
C VAL A 255 -7.38 -0.29 -1.91
N ASP A 256 -6.46 -0.06 -2.82
CA ASP A 256 -5.99 -1.06 -3.78
C ASP A 256 -4.46 -1.06 -3.92
N ARG A 257 -3.76 -0.20 -3.15
CA ARG A 257 -2.30 -0.08 -3.18
C ARG A 257 -1.72 0.12 -1.79
N ALA A 258 -0.65 -0.64 -1.51
CA ALA A 258 0.36 -0.27 -0.54
C ALA A 258 1.45 0.50 -1.29
N TYR A 259 1.38 1.82 -1.19
CA TYR A 259 2.17 2.71 -2.02
C TYR A 259 3.50 3.04 -1.35
N PHE A 260 4.55 2.30 -1.71
CA PHE A 260 5.91 2.67 -1.32
C PHE A 260 6.27 3.98 -2.01
N SER A 261 6.50 5.03 -1.23
CA SER A 261 6.74 6.38 -1.70
C SER A 261 7.73 7.01 -0.75
N SER A 262 9.03 6.93 -1.07
CA SER A 262 10.07 7.43 -0.20
C SER A 262 11.12 8.21 -0.95
N PHE A 263 11.16 9.53 -0.79
CA PHE A 263 12.03 10.43 -1.55
C PHE A 263 12.14 11.81 -0.88
N ALA A 264 13.26 12.49 -1.05
CA ALA A 264 13.37 13.90 -0.70
C ALA A 264 12.53 14.73 -1.69
N GLY A 265 11.68 15.64 -1.20
CA GLY A 265 10.65 16.16 -2.09
C GLY A 265 10.01 17.46 -1.65
N GLY A 266 9.15 17.93 -2.54
CA GLY A 266 8.99 19.36 -2.83
C GLY A 266 9.28 19.53 -4.34
N ALA A 267 9.21 20.74 -4.86
CA ALA A 267 9.36 20.97 -6.31
C ALA A 267 10.72 21.59 -6.71
N THR A 268 11.57 21.91 -5.73
CA THR A 268 12.80 22.68 -5.94
C THR A 268 14.02 22.01 -5.29
N PRO A 269 15.24 22.26 -5.77
CA PRO A 269 16.46 21.71 -5.17
C PRO A 269 16.70 22.08 -3.70
N SER A 270 16.01 23.09 -3.15
CA SER A 270 16.07 23.45 -1.73
C SER A 270 15.64 22.32 -0.77
N PHE A 271 14.83 21.38 -1.27
CA PHE A 271 14.41 20.18 -0.52
C PHE A 271 15.44 19.04 -0.57
N ALA A 272 16.49 19.16 -1.39
CA ALA A 272 17.44 18.08 -1.61
C ALA A 272 18.31 17.80 -0.38
N PRO A 273 18.75 16.54 -0.18
CA PRO A 273 19.76 16.22 0.80
C PRO A 273 21.04 17.01 0.54
N ASN A 274 21.69 17.48 1.61
CA ASN A 274 22.96 18.20 1.53
C ASN A 274 24.20 17.30 1.60
N ASN A 275 24.00 15.99 1.78
CA ASN A 275 25.05 14.97 1.90
C ASN A 275 24.66 13.68 1.15
N ASN A 276 25.63 12.79 0.93
CA ASN A 276 25.44 11.52 0.23
C ASN A 276 25.12 10.34 1.17
N ASN A 277 25.07 10.56 2.48
CA ASN A 277 24.89 9.51 3.47
C ASN A 277 23.47 9.49 4.04
N SER A 278 22.52 10.07 3.32
CA SER A 278 21.12 10.05 3.71
C SER A 278 20.51 8.70 3.31
N TYR A 279 20.19 7.88 4.32
CA TYR A 279 19.55 6.58 4.15
C TYR A 279 18.34 6.46 5.06
N ILE A 280 17.34 5.70 4.60
CA ILE A 280 16.26 5.19 5.44
C ILE A 280 16.21 3.68 5.30
N TRP A 281 16.15 3.00 6.43
CA TRP A 281 15.91 1.56 6.49
C TRP A 281 14.44 1.28 6.79
N TYR A 282 13.93 0.23 6.16
CA TYR A 282 12.60 -0.32 6.37
C TYR A 282 12.70 -1.80 6.70
N ASP A 283 11.83 -2.25 7.60
CA ASP A 283 11.78 -3.64 8.02
C ASP A 283 10.35 -4.05 8.37
N ASP A 284 10.07 -5.35 8.34
CA ASP A 284 8.80 -5.97 8.72
C ASP A 284 7.56 -5.24 8.19
N ILE A 285 7.48 -5.09 6.86
CA ILE A 285 6.30 -4.51 6.22
C ILE A 285 5.15 -5.50 6.33
N LYS A 286 4.01 -5.03 6.81
CA LYS A 286 2.78 -5.82 6.94
C LYS A 286 1.59 -5.03 6.42
N VAL A 287 0.69 -5.67 5.69
CA VAL A 287 -0.59 -5.08 5.27
C VAL A 287 -1.69 -6.12 5.39
N SER A 288 -2.83 -5.75 5.96
CA SER A 288 -4.00 -6.62 6.09
C SER A 288 -5.30 -5.84 6.19
N THR A 289 -6.42 -6.48 5.90
CA THR A 289 -7.76 -5.97 6.24
C THR A 289 -8.16 -6.32 7.68
N ASP A 290 -7.48 -7.27 8.32
CA ASP A 290 -7.67 -7.59 9.74
C ASP A 290 -6.62 -6.87 10.59
N ARG A 291 -7.08 -6.10 11.58
CA ARG A 291 -6.21 -5.41 12.54
C ARG A 291 -5.34 -6.40 13.32
N ASN A 292 -5.83 -7.60 13.59
CA ASN A 292 -5.16 -8.59 14.42
C ASN A 292 -3.92 -9.20 13.76
N ASP A 293 -3.82 -9.11 12.43
CA ASP A 293 -2.60 -9.49 11.71
C ASP A 293 -1.45 -8.49 11.95
N ILE A 294 -1.75 -7.30 12.49
CA ILE A 294 -0.76 -6.26 12.77
C ILE A 294 -0.41 -6.28 14.26
N CYS A 295 0.64 -7.02 14.60
CA CYS A 295 1.14 -7.18 15.98
C CYS A 295 1.55 -5.88 16.67
N GLU A 296 1.90 -4.84 15.91
CA GLU A 296 2.22 -3.55 16.51
C GLU A 296 0.97 -2.77 16.94
N LEU A 297 -0.21 -3.23 16.52
CA LEU A 297 -1.52 -2.68 16.90
C LEU A 297 -2.30 -3.60 17.85
N SER A 298 -2.13 -4.91 17.72
CA SER A 298 -2.81 -5.94 18.51
C SER A 298 -1.79 -6.73 19.33
N SER A 299 -2.17 -7.22 20.50
CA SER A 299 -1.33 -8.14 21.27
C SER A 299 -1.18 -9.46 20.53
N CYS A 300 -0.16 -9.60 19.68
CA CYS A 300 0.18 -10.90 19.12
C CYS A 300 0.68 -11.82 20.24
N ARG A 301 0.17 -13.05 20.24
CA ARG A 301 0.68 -14.14 21.10
C ARG A 301 1.91 -14.76 20.47
#